data_AF-A0A7J9K2A0-F1
#
_entry.id   AF-A0A7J9K2A0-F1
#
_cell.length_a   1.000
_cell.length_b   1.000
_cell.length_c   1.000
_cell.angle_alpha   90.00
_cell.angle_beta   90.00
_cell.angle_gamma   90.00
#
_symmetry.space_group_name_H-M   'P 1'
#
loop_
_entity.id
_entity.type
_entity.pdbx_description
1 polymer ?
#
loop_
_entity_poly.entity_id
_entity_poly.type
_entity_poly.pdbx_seq_one_letter_code
_entity_poly.pdbx_strand_id
1 'polypeptide(L)'
;DIISAIEFDKTGDHLATGDRGGRVVLFERADTKDVGFATFTDHDALRRDLERMDHPINRHPEFRYKTEFQSHEPEFDYLKSLEIEEKINKIRWCQTANGALFLLSTNDKTIKFW
;
A
#
# COMPACT_ATOMS: atom_id res chain seq x y z
N ASP A 1 2.41 15.75 5.38
CA ASP A 1 1.32 15.15 4.59
C ASP A 1 0.15 14.77 5.47
N ILE A 2 -1.08 14.99 5.00
CA ILE A 2 -2.30 14.56 5.70
C ILE A 2 -2.87 13.39 4.91
N ILE A 3 -2.77 12.18 5.45
CA ILE A 3 -3.36 10.98 4.86
C ILE A 3 -4.88 11.14 4.85
N SER A 4 -5.49 10.93 3.69
CA SER A 4 -6.94 11.06 3.47
C SER A 4 -7.60 9.75 3.03
N ALA A 5 -6.82 8.80 2.50
CA ALA A 5 -7.29 7.48 2.12
C ALA A 5 -6.26 6.41 2.49
N ILE A 6 -6.74 5.22 2.85
CA ILE A 6 -5.90 4.07 3.17
C ILE A 6 -6.61 2.79 2.72
N GLU A 7 -5.89 1.85 2.12
CA GLU A 7 -6.46 0.56 1.75
C GLU A 7 -5.40 -0.55 1.66
N PHE A 8 -5.71 -1.69 2.26
CA PHE A 8 -4.99 -2.93 2.02
C PHE A 8 -5.55 -3.64 0.79
N ASP A 9 -4.69 -4.34 0.06
CA ASP A 9 -5.15 -5.28 -0.94
C ASP A 9 -5.84 -6.49 -0.29
N LYS A 10 -6.42 -7.38 -1.09
CA LYS A 10 -7.17 -8.54 -0.57
C LYS A 10 -6.28 -9.53 0.19
N THR A 11 -4.98 -9.59 -0.13
CA THR A 11 -4.04 -10.50 0.53
C THR A 11 -3.51 -9.92 1.85
N GLY A 12 -3.47 -8.58 1.96
CA GLY A 12 -2.84 -7.87 3.06
C GLY A 12 -1.33 -7.70 2.89
N ASP A 13 -0.77 -8.12 1.74
CA ASP A 13 0.66 -7.97 1.44
C ASP A 13 1.00 -6.56 0.94
N HIS A 14 0.01 -5.82 0.45
CA HIS A 14 0.19 -4.45 -0.04
C HIS A 14 -0.73 -3.47 0.68
N LEU A 15 -0.16 -2.32 1.02
CA LEU A 15 -0.86 -1.19 1.62
C LEU A 15 -0.68 0.04 0.74
N ALA A 16 -1.77 0.71 0.39
CA ALA A 16 -1.76 1.99 -0.30
C ALA A 16 -2.29 3.09 0.62
N THR A 17 -1.62 4.24 0.63
CA THR A 17 -2.08 5.46 1.28
C THR A 17 -2.19 6.58 0.27
N GLY A 18 -3.23 7.38 0.35
CA GLY A 18 -3.40 8.61 -0.41
C GLY A 18 -3.44 9.81 0.53
N ASP A 19 -2.86 10.93 0.13
CA ASP A 19 -2.84 12.15 0.91
C ASP A 19 -3.66 13.29 0.29
N ARG A 20 -3.83 14.38 1.06
CA ARG A 20 -4.51 15.58 0.60
C ARG A 20 -3.80 16.29 -0.55
N GLY A 21 -2.50 16.06 -0.72
CA GLY A 21 -1.70 16.62 -1.81
C GLY A 21 -1.74 15.77 -3.08
N GLY A 22 -2.66 14.81 -3.21
CA GLY A 22 -2.87 14.04 -4.44
C GLY A 22 -1.84 12.95 -4.71
N ARG A 23 -0.94 12.66 -3.76
CA ARG A 23 0.05 11.60 -3.89
C ARG A 23 -0.47 10.28 -3.35
N VAL A 24 -0.06 9.20 -4.00
CA VAL A 24 -0.27 7.82 -3.54
C VAL A 24 1.08 7.22 -3.16
N VAL A 25 1.16 6.60 -1.99
CA VAL A 25 2.33 5.88 -1.48
C VAL A 25 1.95 4.42 -1.27
N LEU A 26 2.79 3.52 -1.79
CA LEU A 26 2.61 2.08 -1.69
C LEU A 26 3.65 1.48 -0.74
N PHE A 27 3.21 0.53 0.06
CA PHE A 27 4.02 -0.25 0.98
C PHE A 27 3.82 -1.74 0.73
N GLU A 28 4.86 -2.53 0.98
CA GLU A 28 4.82 -3.99 0.97
C GLU A 28 5.13 -4.56 2.35
N ARG A 29 4.44 -5.63 2.69
CA ARG A 29 4.64 -6.35 3.95
C ARG A 29 6.06 -6.95 3.99
N ALA A 30 6.76 -6.81 5.11
CA ALA A 30 8.17 -7.15 5.25
C ALA A 30 8.43 -8.58 5.75
N ASP A 31 7.48 -9.14 6.51
CA ASP A 31 7.59 -10.46 7.16
C ASP A 31 7.39 -11.64 6.20
N THR A 32 6.82 -11.43 5.00
CA THR A 32 6.67 -12.47 3.96
C THR A 32 8.02 -12.98 3.43
N LYS A 33 9.10 -12.20 3.58
CA LYS A 33 10.46 -12.61 3.17
C LYS A 33 11.18 -13.46 4.21
N ASP A 34 10.83 -13.33 5.49
CA ASP A 34 11.49 -14.07 6.57
C ASP A 34 11.03 -15.53 6.66
N VAL A 35 9.84 -15.86 6.17
CA VAL A 35 9.28 -17.22 6.24
C VAL A 35 9.71 -18.10 5.06
N GLY A 36 10.05 -17.52 3.91
CA GLY A 36 10.34 -18.25 2.67
C GLY A 36 11.81 -18.54 2.39
N PHE A 37 12.75 -17.93 3.11
CA PHE A 37 14.19 -18.04 2.86
C PHE A 37 15.00 -18.66 4.01
N ALA A 38 14.34 -19.40 4.91
CA ALA A 38 15.07 -20.33 5.77
C ALA A 38 15.57 -21.49 4.90
N THR A 39 16.70 -21.28 4.22
CA THR A 39 17.46 -22.37 3.61
C THR A 39 17.73 -23.43 4.67
N PHE A 40 17.45 -24.70 4.34
CA PHE A 40 17.58 -25.90 5.19
C PHE A 40 18.99 -26.16 5.79
N THR A 41 19.90 -25.19 5.73
CA THR A 41 21.30 -25.28 6.15
C THR A 41 21.61 -24.56 7.45
N ASP A 42 20.71 -23.75 8.01
CA ASP A 42 20.97 -22.99 9.24
C ASP A 42 20.26 -23.60 10.46
N HIS A 43 20.98 -24.45 11.19
CA HIS A 43 20.50 -25.14 12.39
C HIS A 43 20.10 -24.15 13.53
N ASP A 44 20.61 -22.92 13.48
CA ASP A 44 20.31 -21.82 14.40
C ASP A 44 19.05 -21.01 14.00
N ALA A 45 18.58 -21.11 12.75
CA ALA A 45 17.32 -20.51 12.32
C ALA A 45 16.13 -21.34 12.80
N LEU A 46 16.20 -22.67 12.64
CA LEU A 46 15.15 -23.61 13.10
C LEU A 46 14.89 -23.50 14.61
N ARG A 47 15.94 -23.28 15.40
CA ARG A 47 15.85 -23.16 16.86
C ARG A 47 15.16 -21.85 17.27
N ARG A 48 15.46 -20.73 16.60
CA ARG A 48 14.75 -19.46 16.78
C ARG A 48 13.30 -19.51 16.30
N ASP A 49 13.00 -20.32 15.29
CA ASP A 49 11.63 -20.53 14.80
C ASP A 49 10.79 -21.38 15.74
N LEU A 50 11.36 -22.45 16.31
CA LEU A 50 10.72 -23.25 17.36
C LEU A 50 10.49 -22.42 18.65
N GLU A 51 11.43 -21.56 19.04
CA GLU A 51 11.27 -20.62 20.17
C GLU A 51 10.21 -19.53 19.90
N ARG A 52 9.97 -19.18 18.62
CA ARG A 52 8.89 -18.29 18.18
C ARG A 52 7.50 -18.95 18.20
N MET A 53 7.40 -20.28 18.14
CA MET A 53 6.11 -20.98 18.18
C MET A 53 5.50 -21.00 19.60
N ASP A 54 6.33 -20.93 20.64
CA ASP A 54 5.88 -20.89 22.04
C ASP A 54 5.43 -19.49 22.51
N HIS A 55 5.56 -18.47 21.65
CA HIS A 55 5.08 -17.12 21.92
C HIS A 55 4.03 -16.77 20.85
N PRO A 56 2.79 -16.41 21.19
CA PRO A 56 1.85 -15.92 20.19
C PRO A 56 2.54 -14.77 19.44
N ILE A 57 2.54 -14.82 18.10
CA ILE A 57 3.16 -13.82 17.24
C ILE A 57 2.51 -12.47 17.53
N ASN A 58 3.06 -11.76 18.53
CA ASN A 58 2.58 -10.47 19.01
C ASN A 58 3.38 -9.34 18.35
N ARG A 59 3.95 -9.62 17.16
CA ARG A 59 4.64 -8.64 16.34
C ARG A 59 3.63 -8.13 15.33
N HIS A 60 3.33 -6.84 15.40
CA HIS A 60 2.53 -6.17 14.39
C HIS A 60 3.22 -6.34 13.02
N PRO A 61 2.45 -6.61 11.94
CA PRO A 61 3.03 -6.70 10.61
C PRO A 61 3.80 -5.43 10.27
N GLU A 62 5.04 -5.58 9.84
CA GLU A 62 5.88 -4.46 9.41
C GLU A 62 5.68 -4.22 7.91
N PHE A 63 5.50 -2.97 7.53
CA PHE A 63 5.34 -2.54 6.13
C PHE A 63 6.52 -1.66 5.74
N ARG A 64 7.10 -1.94 4.58
CA ARG A 64 8.21 -1.19 4.00
C ARG A 64 7.73 -0.39 2.82
N TYR A 65 8.26 0.83 2.70
CA TYR A 65 8.04 1.67 1.54
C TYR A 65 8.43 0.93 0.25
N LYS A 66 7.54 0.96 -0.74
CA LYS A 66 7.76 0.37 -2.06
C LYS A 66 7.98 1.45 -3.12
N THR A 67 7.01 2.36 -3.25
CA THR A 67 7.08 3.46 -4.22
C THR A 67 6.04 4.53 -3.88
N GLU A 68 6.17 5.71 -4.49
CA GLU A 68 5.15 6.76 -4.46
C GLU A 68 5.02 7.41 -5.84
N PHE A 69 3.86 8.01 -6.11
CA PHE A 69 3.63 8.77 -7.32
C PHE A 69 2.54 9.84 -7.13
N GLN A 70 2.64 10.92 -7.90
CA GLN A 70 1.64 11.98 -7.95
C GLN A 70 0.43 11.50 -8.76
N SER A 71 -0.70 11.23 -8.10
CA SER A 71 -1.88 10.73 -8.79
C SER A 71 -2.77 11.86 -9.31
N HIS A 72 -2.98 12.92 -8.54
CA HIS A 72 -3.82 14.06 -8.93
C HIS A 72 -3.06 15.36 -8.72
N GLU A 73 -3.34 16.37 -9.54
CA GLU A 73 -2.81 17.73 -9.39
C GLU A 73 -4.00 18.69 -9.22
N PRO A 74 -3.79 19.87 -8.63
CA PRO A 74 -4.86 20.86 -8.52
C PRO A 74 -5.35 21.24 -9.92
N GLU A 75 -6.67 21.28 -10.10
CA GLU A 75 -7.30 21.68 -11.36
C GLU A 75 -8.31 22.82 -11.11
N PHE A 76 -8.68 23.55 -12.16
CA PHE A 76 -9.68 24.63 -12.07
C PHE A 76 -10.70 24.56 -13.19
N ASP A 77 -11.99 24.52 -12.83
CA ASP A 77 -13.11 24.61 -13.78
C ASP A 77 -13.47 26.10 -13.99
N TYR A 78 -13.04 26.66 -15.12
CA TYR A 78 -13.28 28.07 -15.46
C TYR A 78 -14.75 28.42 -15.68
N LEU A 79 -15.56 27.49 -16.17
CA LEU A 79 -16.98 27.75 -16.45
C LEU A 79 -17.78 27.83 -15.16
N LYS A 80 -17.37 27.07 -14.15
CA LYS A 80 -18.03 27.05 -12.83
C LYS A 80 -17.30 27.90 -11.80
N SER A 81 -16.13 28.44 -12.13
CA SER A 81 -15.24 29.13 -11.20
C SER A 81 -14.98 28.29 -9.94
N LEU A 82 -14.67 27.01 -10.14
CA LEU A 82 -14.53 26.03 -9.07
C LEU A 82 -13.13 25.42 -9.08
N GLU A 83 -12.45 25.48 -7.93
CA GLU A 83 -11.21 24.75 -7.70
C GLU A 83 -11.50 23.26 -7.48
N ILE A 84 -10.67 22.42 -8.07
CA ILE A 84 -10.73 20.96 -7.93
C ILE A 84 -9.49 20.55 -7.15
N GLU A 85 -9.70 20.19 -5.89
CA GLU A 85 -8.62 19.71 -5.03
C GLU A 85 -8.04 18.38 -5.59
N GLU A 86 -6.73 18.25 -5.47
CA GLU A 86 -5.98 17.04 -5.79
C GLU A 86 -6.15 15.92 -4.76
N LYS A 87 -6.77 16.22 -3.61
CA LYS A 87 -6.98 15.29 -2.51
C LYS A 87 -7.45 13.92 -2.97
N ILE A 88 -6.75 12.88 -2.53
CA ILE A 88 -7.20 11.50 -2.73
C ILE A 88 -8.40 11.21 -1.83
N ASN A 89 -9.55 10.95 -2.42
CA ASN A 89 -10.79 10.64 -1.71
C ASN A 89 -10.91 9.15 -1.39
N LYS A 90 -10.58 8.28 -2.36
CA LYS A 90 -10.61 6.83 -2.21
C LYS A 90 -9.52 6.17 -3.05
N ILE A 91 -9.09 5.01 -2.58
CA ILE A 91 -8.14 4.09 -3.20
C ILE A 91 -8.86 2.72 -3.22
N ARG A 92 -8.75 2.02 -4.35
CA ARG A 92 -9.28 0.66 -4.56
C ARG A 92 -8.27 -0.22 -5.28
N TRP A 93 -7.70 -1.20 -4.59
CA TRP A 93 -6.90 -2.24 -5.23
C TRP A 93 -7.74 -3.07 -6.21
N CYS A 94 -7.20 -3.27 -7.40
CA CYS A 94 -7.79 -4.11 -8.43
C CYS A 94 -7.15 -5.52 -8.41
N GLN A 95 -7.78 -6.45 -9.12
CA GLN A 95 -7.23 -7.80 -9.25
C GLN A 95 -5.90 -7.75 -10.00
N THR A 96 -4.88 -8.39 -9.41
CA THR A 96 -3.57 -8.52 -10.04
C THR A 96 -3.66 -9.36 -11.31
N ALA A 97 -2.96 -8.95 -12.36
CA ALA A 97 -2.86 -9.71 -13.61
C ALA A 97 -1.43 -9.62 -14.15
N ASN A 98 -0.93 -10.73 -14.71
CA ASN A 98 0.40 -10.80 -15.33
C ASN A 98 1.55 -10.36 -14.38
N GLY A 99 1.40 -10.58 -13.07
CA GLY A 99 2.37 -10.15 -12.06
C GLY A 99 2.38 -8.65 -11.76
N ALA A 100 1.49 -7.86 -12.38
CA ALA A 100 1.34 -6.44 -12.11
C ALA A 100 0.27 -6.18 -11.03
N LEU A 101 0.51 -5.13 -10.24
CA LEU A 101 -0.47 -4.56 -9.31
C LEU A 101 -1.23 -3.45 -10.02
N PHE A 102 -2.52 -3.31 -9.69
CA PHE A 102 -3.39 -2.30 -10.27
C PHE A 102 -4.20 -1.60 -9.18
N LEU A 103 -4.43 -0.30 -9.36
CA LEU A 103 -5.09 0.56 -8.40
C LEU A 103 -6.03 1.55 -9.09
N LEU A 104 -7.22 1.75 -8.52
CA LEU A 104 -8.05 2.92 -8.79
C LEU A 104 -7.86 3.97 -7.69
N SER A 105 -7.68 5.22 -8.09
CA SER A 105 -7.63 6.39 -7.21
C SER A 105 -8.65 7.44 -7.68
N THR A 106 -9.23 8.20 -6.75
CA THR A 106 -10.26 9.19 -7.10
C THR A 106 -10.04 10.52 -6.39
N ASN A 107 -10.41 11.62 -7.05
CA ASN A 107 -10.72 12.91 -6.41
C ASN A 107 -12.20 13.26 -6.63
N ASP A 108 -12.58 14.54 -6.56
CA ASP A 108 -13.99 14.97 -6.71
C ASP A 108 -14.51 14.91 -8.15
N LYS A 109 -13.62 14.78 -9.15
CA LYS A 109 -13.97 14.88 -10.57
C LYS A 109 -13.52 13.71 -11.41
N THR A 110 -12.44 13.04 -11.01
CA THR A 110 -11.78 12.04 -11.83
C THR A 110 -11.51 10.76 -11.06
N ILE A 111 -11.49 9.66 -11.81
CA ILE A 111 -11.03 8.35 -11.37
C ILE A 111 -9.88 7.99 -12.29
N LYS A 112 -8.73 7.61 -11.72
CA LYS A 112 -7.55 7.18 -12.46
C LYS A 112 -7.24 5.73 -12.15
N PHE A 113 -6.94 4.95 -13.18
CA PHE A 113 -6.45 3.58 -13.10
C PHE A 113 -4.94 3.59 -13.31
N TRP A 114 -4.23 3.02 -12.35
CA TRP A 114 -2.76 2.91 -12.29
C TRP A 114 -2.36 1.44 -12.32
#